data_AF-C7NEN5-F1
#
_entry.id   AF-C7NEN5-F1
#
_cell.length_a   1.000
_cell.length_b   1.000
_cell.length_c   1.000
_cell.angle_alpha   90.00
_cell.angle_beta   90.00
_cell.angle_gamma   90.00
#
_symmetry.space_group_name_H-M   'P 1'
#
loop_
_entity.id
_entity.type
_entity.pdbx_description
1 polymer ?
#
loop_
_entity_poly.entity_id
_entity_poly.type
_entity_poly.pdbx_seq_one_letter_code
_entity_poly.pdbx_strand_id
1 'polypeptide(L)'
;MKEKRELKKDRDEKIRILIITTMVYFIFFLIEKMELITSYLGIIILILLYMYANFNLINLFFTSKRTTFKVYAFLLLEVIYLFTGNISMLGSILYIILFSLLIFSIRKDEGREEIPKITKFVQIFIVFKVVFVLSMLIF
;
A
#
# COMPACT_ATOMS: atom_id res chain seq x y z
N MET A 1 24.74 21.21 0.63
CA MET A 1 25.29 19.90 0.18
C MET A 1 25.02 18.75 1.18
N LYS A 2 25.06 18.99 2.50
CA LYS A 2 24.66 18.01 3.54
C LYS A 2 23.18 17.59 3.45
N GLU A 3 22.26 18.54 3.32
CA GLU A 3 20.82 18.30 3.26
C GLU A 3 20.38 17.36 2.11
N LYS A 4 20.97 17.54 0.92
CA LYS A 4 20.74 16.62 -0.22
C LYS A 4 21.27 15.20 0.03
N ARG A 5 22.32 15.04 0.85
CA ARG A 5 22.87 13.72 1.22
C ARG A 5 22.00 13.03 2.27
N GLU A 6 21.49 13.78 3.23
CA GLU A 6 20.59 13.28 4.28
C GLU A 6 19.24 12.84 3.70
N LEU A 7 18.64 13.65 2.80
CA LEU A 7 17.43 13.29 2.08
C LEU A 7 17.60 12.04 1.20
N LYS A 8 18.79 11.86 0.61
CA LYS A 8 19.10 10.66 -0.18
C LYS A 8 19.21 9.42 0.71
N LYS A 9 19.89 9.55 1.86
CA LYS A 9 20.04 8.46 2.84
C LYS A 9 18.68 8.02 3.41
N ASP A 10 17.81 8.96 3.78
CA ASP A 10 16.43 8.66 4.25
C ASP A 10 15.61 7.92 3.18
N ARG A 11 15.71 8.33 1.91
CA ARG A 11 15.06 7.64 0.81
C ARG A 11 15.59 6.22 0.63
N ASP A 12 16.91 6.04 0.63
CA ASP A 12 17.53 4.73 0.47
C ASP A 12 17.16 3.77 1.61
N GLU A 13 17.01 4.30 2.83
CA GLU A 13 16.54 3.55 4.00
C GLU A 13 15.07 3.12 3.84
N LYS A 14 14.18 4.02 3.42
CA LYS A 14 12.77 3.70 3.13
C LYS A 14 12.62 2.64 2.03
N ILE A 15 13.43 2.70 0.97
CA ILE A 15 13.45 1.67 -0.09
C ILE A 15 13.86 0.32 0.50
N ARG A 16 14.91 0.30 1.32
CA ARG A 16 15.40 -0.93 1.97
C ARG A 16 14.31 -1.55 2.85
N ILE A 17 13.62 -0.75 3.66
CA ILE A 17 12.52 -1.21 4.51
C ILE A 17 11.38 -1.78 3.66
N LEU A 18 11.02 -1.12 2.55
CA LEU A 18 10.00 -1.61 1.63
C LEU A 18 10.38 -3.00 1.06
N ILE A 19 11.61 -3.15 0.57
CA ILE A 19 12.12 -4.43 0.04
C ILE A 19 12.07 -5.53 1.12
N ILE A 20 12.54 -5.23 2.34
CA ILE A 20 12.52 -6.19 3.45
C ILE A 20 11.09 -6.60 3.77
N THR A 21 10.16 -5.64 3.83
CA THR A 21 8.75 -5.92 4.12
C THR A 21 8.14 -6.83 3.05
N THR A 22 8.42 -6.56 1.77
CA THR A 22 7.99 -7.41 0.66
C THR A 22 8.58 -8.81 0.76
N MET A 23 9.87 -8.96 1.11
CA MET A 23 10.48 -10.28 1.31
C MET A 23 9.84 -11.05 2.47
N VAL A 24 9.63 -10.39 3.62
CA VAL A 24 8.97 -10.99 4.79
C VAL A 24 7.55 -11.45 4.45
N TYR A 25 6.82 -10.66 3.66
CA TYR A 25 5.50 -11.03 3.16
C TYR A 25 5.52 -12.35 2.38
N PHE A 26 6.46 -12.53 1.44
CA PHE A 26 6.58 -13.80 0.71
C PHE A 26 7.03 -14.97 1.60
N ILE A 27 7.88 -14.72 2.60
CA ILE A 27 8.30 -15.77 3.55
C ILE A 27 7.09 -16.25 4.38
N PHE A 28 6.26 -15.34 4.90
CA PHE A 28 5.06 -15.73 5.64
C PHE A 28 4.04 -16.48 4.79
N PHE A 29 3.88 -16.07 3.54
CA PHE A 29 3.05 -16.79 2.57
C PHE A 29 3.53 -18.25 2.38
N LEU A 30 4.85 -18.48 2.29
CA LEU A 30 5.41 -19.83 2.18
C LEU A 30 5.26 -20.66 3.48
N ILE A 31 5.50 -20.04 4.64
CA ILE A 31 5.36 -20.69 5.95
C ILE A 31 3.92 -21.18 6.16
N GLU A 32 2.93 -20.38 5.77
CA GLU A 32 1.54 -20.82 5.83
C GLU A 32 1.24 -21.97 4.86
N LYS A 33 1.77 -21.93 3.63
CA LYS A 33 1.58 -23.04 2.68
C LYS A 33 2.18 -24.36 3.15
N MET A 34 3.11 -24.31 4.09
CA MET A 34 3.64 -25.49 4.79
C MET A 34 2.79 -25.92 6.00
N GLU A 35 1.62 -25.30 6.20
CA GLU A 35 0.67 -25.52 7.30
C GLU A 35 1.29 -25.29 8.70
N LEU A 36 2.36 -24.51 8.79
CA LEU A 36 3.06 -24.23 10.05
C LEU A 36 2.34 -23.20 10.93
N ILE A 37 1.43 -22.41 10.35
CA ILE A 37 0.60 -21.42 11.04
C ILE A 37 -0.86 -21.57 10.61
N THR A 38 -1.80 -21.18 11.48
CA THR A 38 -3.23 -21.24 11.14
C THR A 38 -3.58 -20.18 10.09
N SER A 39 -4.50 -20.51 9.17
CA SER A 39 -4.95 -19.60 8.09
C SER A 39 -5.41 -18.24 8.64
N TYR A 40 -6.16 -18.21 9.75
CA TYR A 40 -6.58 -16.97 10.41
C TYR A 40 -5.41 -16.08 10.83
N LEU A 41 -4.37 -16.66 11.46
CA LEU A 41 -3.20 -15.92 11.91
C LEU A 41 -2.36 -15.46 10.72
N GLY A 42 -2.25 -16.27 9.66
CA GLY A 42 -1.59 -15.90 8.42
C GLY A 42 -2.27 -14.73 7.73
N ILE A 43 -3.61 -14.71 7.62
CA ILE A 43 -4.39 -13.59 7.06
C ILE A 43 -4.10 -12.28 7.82
N ILE A 44 -4.12 -12.32 9.16
CA ILE A 44 -3.82 -11.13 9.97
C ILE A 44 -2.41 -10.59 9.67
N ILE A 45 -1.41 -11.48 9.64
CA ILE A 45 -0.03 -11.08 9.36
C ILE A 45 0.12 -10.51 7.95
N LEU A 46 -0.53 -11.11 6.95
CA LEU A 46 -0.51 -10.60 5.57
C LEU A 46 -1.12 -9.20 5.48
N ILE A 47 -2.24 -8.95 6.17
CA ILE A 47 -2.86 -7.62 6.23
C ILE A 47 -1.90 -6.61 6.87
N LEU A 48 -1.27 -6.95 7.99
CA LEU A 48 -0.32 -6.06 8.67
C LEU A 48 0.89 -5.74 7.79
N LEU A 49 1.44 -6.73 7.10
CA LEU A 49 2.56 -6.54 6.18
C LEU A 49 2.16 -5.70 4.97
N TYR A 50 0.97 -5.91 4.43
CA TYR A 50 0.40 -5.07 3.36
C TYR A 50 0.27 -3.61 3.80
N MET A 51 -0.28 -3.36 5.00
CA MET A 51 -0.41 -2.01 5.54
C MET A 51 0.96 -1.36 5.74
N TYR A 52 1.92 -2.08 6.30
CA TYR A 52 3.26 -1.56 6.58
C TYR A 52 4.03 -1.26 5.29
N ALA A 53 3.93 -2.13 4.28
CA ALA A 53 4.58 -1.89 2.99
C ALA A 53 4.01 -0.64 2.30
N ASN A 54 2.68 -0.49 2.29
CA ASN A 54 2.04 0.70 1.72
C ASN A 54 2.39 1.97 2.49
N PHE A 55 2.50 1.92 3.81
CA PHE A 55 2.96 3.06 4.62
C PHE A 55 4.34 3.55 4.17
N ASN A 56 5.28 2.63 3.99
CA ASN A 56 6.63 2.95 3.52
C ASN A 56 6.63 3.47 2.07
N LEU A 57 5.80 2.89 1.20
CA LEU A 57 5.62 3.36 -0.16
C LEU A 57 5.11 4.81 -0.19
N ILE A 58 4.09 5.13 0.60
CA ILE A 58 3.50 6.48 0.67
C ILE A 58 4.54 7.51 1.12
N ASN A 59 5.33 7.21 2.16
CA ASN A 59 6.37 8.10 2.67
C ASN A 59 7.58 8.25 1.73
N LEU A 60 7.72 7.37 0.75
CA LEU A 60 8.74 7.47 -0.29
C LEU A 60 8.29 8.41 -1.42
N PHE A 61 7.00 8.36 -1.76
CA PHE A 61 6.45 9.22 -2.79
C PHE A 61 6.09 10.60 -2.21
N PHE A 62 5.28 10.70 -1.17
CA PHE A 62 4.73 11.98 -0.73
C PHE A 62 5.42 12.54 0.52
N THR A 63 5.73 13.83 0.49
CA THR A 63 6.23 14.60 1.64
C THR A 63 5.13 15.46 2.27
N SER A 64 4.07 15.78 1.51
CA SER A 64 2.91 16.52 2.00
C SER A 64 2.13 15.71 3.02
N LYS A 65 2.06 16.22 4.26
CA LYS A 65 1.25 15.61 5.34
C LYS A 65 -0.21 15.44 4.92
N ARG A 66 -0.76 16.39 4.15
CA ARG A 66 -2.15 16.36 3.70
C ARG A 66 -2.42 15.22 2.73
N THR A 67 -1.53 15.06 1.75
CA THR A 67 -1.57 13.97 0.77
C THR A 67 -1.44 12.62 1.48
N THR A 68 -0.42 12.49 2.32
CA THR A 68 -0.14 11.27 3.09
C THR A 68 -1.33 10.86 3.97
N PHE A 69 -1.96 11.80 4.67
CA PHE A 69 -3.16 11.53 5.47
C PHE A 69 -4.32 10.99 4.63
N LYS A 70 -4.60 11.59 3.46
CA LYS A 70 -5.68 11.14 2.58
C LYS A 70 -5.46 9.71 2.09
N VAL A 71 -4.23 9.36 1.73
CA VAL A 71 -3.90 7.99 1.30
C VAL A 71 -4.02 7.02 2.47
N TYR A 72 -3.59 7.39 3.68
CA TYR A 72 -3.79 6.54 4.87
C TYR A 72 -5.26 6.33 5.21
N ALA A 73 -6.09 7.37 5.12
CA ALA A 73 -7.52 7.23 5.33
C ALA A 73 -8.16 6.27 4.31
N PHE A 74 -7.74 6.36 3.05
CA PHE A 74 -8.17 5.44 2.01
C PHE A 74 -7.73 3.99 2.29
N LEU A 75 -6.48 3.80 2.72
CA LEU A 75 -5.93 2.48 3.04
C LEU A 75 -6.63 1.85 4.25
N LEU A 76 -6.97 2.63 5.27
CA LEU A 76 -7.76 2.16 6.40
C LEU A 76 -9.15 1.69 5.95
N LEU A 77 -9.81 2.46 5.09
CA LEU A 77 -11.11 2.10 4.53
C LEU A 77 -11.03 0.81 3.70
N GLU A 78 -9.94 0.63 2.94
CA GLU A 78 -9.67 -0.60 2.20
C GLU A 78 -9.51 -1.81 3.14
N VAL A 79 -8.78 -1.67 4.24
CA VAL A 79 -8.61 -2.74 5.23
C VAL A 79 -9.96 -3.12 5.88
N ILE A 80 -10.79 -2.13 6.25
CA ILE A 80 -12.13 -2.38 6.78
C ILE A 80 -12.99 -3.15 5.76
N TYR A 81 -12.92 -2.73 4.49
CA TYR A 81 -13.64 -3.39 3.41
C TYR A 81 -13.19 -4.85 3.21
N LEU A 82 -11.88 -5.12 3.33
CA LEU A 82 -11.34 -6.48 3.29
C LEU A 82 -11.82 -7.34 4.46
N PHE A 83 -11.80 -6.82 5.69
CA PHE A 83 -12.28 -7.55 6.88
C PHE A 83 -13.77 -7.85 6.86
N THR A 84 -14.57 -7.01 6.21
CA THR A 84 -16.01 -7.24 6.07
C THR A 84 -16.36 -8.26 4.99
N GLY A 85 -15.37 -8.77 4.24
CA GLY A 85 -15.54 -9.85 3.26
C GLY A 85 -16.50 -9.52 2.11
N ASN A 86 -16.92 -8.27 1.97
CA ASN A 86 -18.03 -7.88 1.11
C ASN A 86 -17.55 -7.51 -0.29
N ILE A 87 -16.75 -8.40 -0.92
CA ILE A 87 -16.31 -8.27 -2.32
C ILE A 87 -17.53 -8.46 -3.22
N SER A 88 -18.30 -7.38 -3.38
CA SER A 88 -19.49 -7.31 -4.20
C SER A 88 -19.22 -6.42 -5.41
N MET A 89 -20.05 -6.57 -6.44
CA MET A 89 -19.99 -5.72 -7.64
C MET A 89 -20.18 -4.23 -7.27
N LEU A 90 -21.10 -3.94 -6.35
CA LEU A 90 -21.34 -2.60 -5.82
C LEU A 90 -20.13 -2.05 -5.05
N GLY A 91 -19.52 -2.85 -4.18
CA GLY A 91 -18.33 -2.42 -3.45
C GLY A 91 -17.11 -2.20 -4.36
N SER A 92 -16.99 -2.97 -5.45
CA SER A 92 -15.97 -2.77 -6.48
C SER A 92 -16.17 -1.43 -7.23
N ILE A 93 -17.42 -1.09 -7.58
CA ILE A 93 -17.76 0.21 -8.18
C ILE A 93 -17.43 1.35 -7.22
N LEU A 94 -17.84 1.23 -5.95
CA LEU A 94 -17.54 2.22 -4.92
C LEU A 94 -16.03 2.41 -4.72
N TYR A 95 -15.27 1.31 -4.72
CA TYR A 95 -13.81 1.36 -4.64
C TYR A 95 -13.20 2.16 -5.79
N ILE A 96 -13.62 1.90 -7.03
CA ILE A 96 -13.13 2.63 -8.22
C ILE A 96 -13.44 4.12 -8.12
N ILE A 97 -14.64 4.48 -7.66
CA ILE A 97 -15.05 5.88 -7.46
C ILE A 97 -14.18 6.55 -6.39
N LEU A 98 -14.04 5.93 -5.21
CA LEU A 98 -13.23 6.46 -4.11
C LEU A 98 -11.75 6.58 -4.48
N PHE A 99 -11.22 5.60 -5.23
CA PHE A 99 -9.84 5.63 -5.69
C PHE A 99 -9.61 6.74 -6.72
N SER A 100 -10.55 6.95 -7.63
CA SER A 100 -10.50 8.05 -8.60
C SER A 100 -10.55 9.42 -7.90
N LEU A 101 -11.42 9.55 -6.88
CA LEU A 101 -11.49 10.74 -6.04
C LEU A 101 -10.19 10.97 -5.26
N LEU A 102 -9.55 9.92 -4.75
CA LEU A 102 -8.25 10.01 -4.09
C LEU A 102 -7.20 10.56 -5.05
N ILE A 103 -7.06 10.01 -6.25
CA ILE A 103 -6.09 10.46 -7.25
C ILE A 103 -6.32 11.93 -7.60
N PHE A 104 -7.57 12.34 -7.81
CA PHE A 104 -7.92 13.74 -8.05
C PHE A 104 -7.52 14.64 -6.87
N SER A 105 -7.77 14.18 -5.65
CA SER A 105 -7.45 14.91 -4.42
C SER A 105 -5.94 15.06 -4.19
N ILE A 106 -5.16 14.02 -4.48
CA ILE A 106 -3.69 14.05 -4.45
C ILE A 106 -3.16 15.04 -5.48
N ARG A 107 -3.68 14.99 -6.72
CA ARG A 107 -3.28 15.90 -7.80
C ARG A 107 -3.55 17.36 -7.45
N LYS A 108 -4.64 17.63 -6.73
CA LYS A 108 -4.97 18.97 -6.24
C LYS A 108 -3.97 19.47 -5.18
N ASP A 109 -3.49 18.59 -4.32
CA ASP A 109 -2.60 18.95 -3.21
C ASP A 109 -1.12 19.04 -3.63
N GLU A 110 -0.63 18.10 -4.45
CA GLU A 110 0.78 18.05 -4.89
C GLU A 110 1.05 18.97 -6.10
N GLY A 111 0.02 19.36 -6.85
CA GLY A 111 0.14 20.18 -8.04
C GLY A 111 0.31 19.38 -9.34
N ARG A 112 0.15 20.07 -10.49
CA ARG A 112 0.17 19.42 -11.81
C ARG A 112 1.57 18.96 -12.24
N GLU A 113 2.62 19.56 -11.71
CA GLU A 113 4.01 19.22 -12.06
C GLU A 113 4.41 17.84 -11.51
N GLU A 114 3.75 17.39 -10.45
CA GLU A 114 3.99 16.11 -9.79
C GLU A 114 3.17 14.94 -10.37
N ILE A 115 2.44 15.15 -11.48
CA ILE A 115 1.66 14.08 -12.15
C ILE A 115 2.50 12.83 -12.44
N PRO A 116 3.73 12.91 -12.99
CA PRO A 116 4.53 11.70 -13.26
C PRO A 116 4.83 10.88 -12.00
N LYS A 117 5.05 11.57 -10.87
CA LYS A 117 5.29 10.95 -9.56
C LYS A 117 4.02 10.29 -9.01
N ILE A 118 2.87 10.97 -9.11
CA ILE A 118 1.56 10.43 -8.73
C ILE A 118 1.23 9.19 -9.57
N THR A 119 1.45 9.22 -10.88
CA THR A 119 1.20 8.08 -11.76
C THR A 119 2.06 6.87 -11.39
N LYS A 120 3.35 7.08 -11.10
CA LYS A 120 4.24 6.00 -10.61
C LYS A 120 3.77 5.42 -9.28
N PHE A 121 3.38 6.26 -8.34
CA PHE A 121 2.80 5.81 -7.07
C PHE A 121 1.56 4.94 -7.31
N VAL A 122 0.62 5.41 -8.13
CA VAL A 122 -0.63 4.69 -8.45
C VAL A 122 -0.34 3.34 -9.09
N GLN A 123 0.60 3.26 -10.03
CA GLN A 123 1.00 2.00 -10.67
C GLN A 123 1.52 0.99 -9.65
N ILE A 124 2.46 1.41 -8.79
CA ILE A 124 3.05 0.52 -7.77
C ILE A 124 1.98 0.11 -6.74
N PHE A 125 1.15 1.06 -6.30
CA PHE A 125 0.06 0.80 -5.37
C PHE A 125 -0.92 -0.25 -5.92
N ILE A 126 -1.31 -0.14 -7.20
CA ILE A 126 -2.16 -1.14 -7.85
C ILE A 126 -1.47 -2.51 -7.91
N VAL A 127 -0.18 -2.57 -8.25
CA VAL A 127 0.57 -3.84 -8.27
C VAL A 127 0.58 -4.49 -6.89
N PHE A 128 0.89 -3.74 -5.83
CA PHE A 128 0.85 -4.22 -4.44
C PHE A 128 -0.54 -4.75 -4.08
N LYS A 129 -1.59 -4.02 -4.46
CA LYS A 129 -2.97 -4.45 -4.24
C LYS A 129 -3.30 -5.75 -4.96
N VAL A 130 -2.96 -5.88 -6.24
CA VAL A 130 -3.25 -7.09 -7.02
C VAL A 130 -2.54 -8.31 -6.41
N VAL A 131 -1.26 -8.18 -6.05
CA VAL A 131 -0.51 -9.23 -5.37
C VAL A 131 -1.18 -9.63 -4.05
N PHE A 132 -1.60 -8.64 -3.27
CA PHE A 132 -2.28 -8.88 -2.00
C PHE A 132 -3.64 -9.57 -2.16
N VAL A 133 -4.48 -9.14 -3.10
CA VAL A 133 -5.78 -9.79 -3.35
C VAL A 133 -5.58 -11.21 -3.85
N LEU A 134 -4.62 -11.44 -4.75
CA LEU A 134 -4.29 -12.78 -5.23
C LEU A 134 -3.80 -13.69 -4.09
N SER A 135 -2.97 -13.19 -3.18
CA SER A 135 -2.54 -13.97 -2.02
C SER A 135 -3.72 -14.34 -1.13
N MET A 136 -4.64 -13.39 -0.90
CA MET A 136 -5.83 -13.60 -0.07
C MET A 136 -6.81 -14.61 -0.68
N LEU A 137 -6.89 -14.70 -2.01
CA LEU A 137 -7.71 -15.72 -2.69
C LEU A 137 -7.11 -17.14 -2.61
N ILE A 138 -5.79 -17.23 -2.41
CA ILE A 138 -5.07 -18.50 -2.29
C ILE A 138 -5.03 -19.00 -0.83
N PHE A 139 -5.34 -18.11 0.11
CA PHE A 139 -5.47 -18.34 1.56
C PHE A 139 -6.88 -18.79 1.95
#